data_AF-A0A6B8VUU1-F1
#
_entry.id   AF-A0A6B8VUU1-F1
#
_cell.length_a   1.000
_cell.length_b   1.000
_cell.length_c   1.000
_cell.angle_alpha   90.00
_cell.angle_beta   90.00
_cell.angle_gamma   90.00
#
_symmetry.space_group_name_H-M   'P 1'
#
loop_
_entity.id
_entity.type
_entity.pdbx_description
1 polymer ?
#
loop_
_entity_poly.entity_id
_entity_poly.type
_entity_poly.pdbx_seq_one_letter_code
_entity_poly.pdbx_strand_id
1 'polypeptide(L)'
;MQLTPPPVHVPAFDSTDPYECPENPEAWAILAEQATDPLARYAFARTGYHRGLDLLRGNGWKGYGPVPWSHEPNQGVLKAIAQLALAARGIGEHKEYDRCRALLSDCDNSMTEALLG
;
A
#
# COMPACT_ATOMS: atom_id res chain seq x y z
N MET A 1 -6.65 -13.01 26.18
CA MET A 1 -6.39 -11.67 25.64
C MET A 1 -5.46 -11.85 24.45
N GLN A 2 -5.96 -11.71 23.23
CA GLN A 2 -5.11 -11.88 22.05
C GLN A 2 -4.29 -10.59 21.92
N LEU A 3 -3.00 -10.69 22.22
CA LEU A 3 -2.07 -9.57 22.10
C LEU A 3 -2.02 -9.17 20.63
N THR A 4 -2.27 -7.88 20.34
CA THR A 4 -2.03 -7.32 19.02
C THR A 4 -0.60 -7.65 18.60
N PRO A 5 -0.35 -8.11 17.36
CA PRO A 5 1.01 -8.34 16.89
C PRO A 5 1.87 -7.07 17.06
N PRO A 6 3.18 -7.21 17.25
CA PRO A 6 4.06 -6.05 17.29
C PRO A 6 3.99 -5.28 15.94
N PRO A 7 4.15 -3.95 15.96
CA PRO A 7 4.24 -3.16 14.74
C PRO A 7 5.35 -3.64 13.80
N VAL A 8 5.04 -3.67 12.51
CA VAL A 8 6.01 -4.00 11.47
C VAL A 8 6.59 -2.72 10.87
N HIS A 9 7.91 -2.71 10.72
CA HIS A 9 8.68 -1.66 10.08
C HIS A 9 9.44 -2.25 8.90
N VAL A 10 9.27 -1.68 7.71
CA VAL A 10 10.01 -2.10 6.51
C VAL A 10 11.30 -1.29 6.35
N PRO A 11 12.32 -1.81 5.64
CA PRO A 11 13.51 -1.04 5.30
C PRO A 11 13.20 0.10 4.32
N ALA A 12 14.04 1.12 4.31
CA ALA A 12 14.03 2.16 3.28
C ALA A 12 14.57 1.64 1.95
N PHE A 13 14.22 2.33 0.86
CA PHE A 13 14.76 2.10 -0.47
C PHE A 13 15.53 3.33 -0.95
N ASP A 14 16.57 3.12 -1.76
CA ASP A 14 17.44 4.19 -2.24
C ASP A 14 16.88 4.92 -3.48
N SER A 15 15.85 4.37 -4.13
CA SER A 15 15.26 4.91 -5.36
C SER A 15 13.75 4.62 -5.44
N THR A 16 13.02 5.53 -6.09
CA THR A 16 11.62 5.35 -6.50
C THR A 16 11.48 5.12 -8.01
N ASP A 17 12.59 4.89 -8.73
CA ASP A 17 12.55 4.42 -10.10
C ASP A 17 12.19 2.92 -10.13
N PRO A 18 11.07 2.51 -10.74
CA PRO A 18 10.64 1.12 -10.82
C PRO A 18 11.59 0.23 -11.65
N TYR A 19 12.46 0.79 -12.48
CA TYR A 19 13.50 0.04 -13.19
C TYR A 19 14.72 -0.24 -12.30
N GLU A 20 15.03 0.65 -11.36
CA GLU A 20 16.15 0.49 -10.43
C GLU A 20 15.75 -0.31 -9.19
N CYS A 21 14.55 -0.06 -8.66
CA CYS A 21 14.03 -0.68 -7.45
C CYS A 21 12.60 -1.22 -7.65
N PRO A 22 12.43 -2.27 -8.47
CA PRO A 22 11.11 -2.85 -8.78
C PRO A 22 10.37 -3.46 -7.58
N GLU A 23 11.06 -3.70 -6.47
CA GLU A 23 10.52 -4.16 -5.20
C GLU A 23 9.98 -3.03 -4.32
N ASN A 24 10.32 -1.76 -4.60
CA ASN A 24 9.82 -0.62 -3.84
C ASN A 24 8.34 -0.36 -4.16
N PRO A 25 7.40 -0.55 -3.19
CA PRO A 25 5.98 -0.31 -3.43
C PRO A 25 5.66 1.16 -3.75
N GLU A 26 6.45 2.12 -3.29
CA GLU A 26 6.23 3.54 -3.55
C GLU A 26 6.45 3.90 -5.01
N ALA A 27 7.45 3.30 -5.67
CA ALA A 27 7.71 3.49 -7.10
C ALA A 27 6.45 3.20 -7.93
N TRP A 28 5.77 2.10 -7.60
CA TRP A 28 4.52 1.69 -8.26
C TRP A 28 3.32 2.55 -7.87
N ALA A 29 3.25 3.02 -6.62
CA ALA A 29 2.20 3.93 -6.17
C ALA A 29 2.27 5.27 -6.92
N ILE A 30 3.48 5.80 -7.13
CA ILE A 30 3.74 7.02 -7.92
C ILE A 30 3.30 6.82 -9.37
N LEU A 31 3.66 5.69 -9.99
CA LEU A 31 3.20 5.36 -11.35
C LEU A 31 1.67 5.29 -11.45
N ALA A 32 1.01 4.69 -10.45
CA ALA A 32 -0.44 4.60 -10.42
C ALA A 32 -1.10 5.99 -10.33
N GLU A 33 -0.59 6.85 -9.46
CA GLU A 33 -1.07 8.22 -9.30
C GLU A 33 -0.95 9.04 -10.59
N GLN A 34 0.18 8.89 -11.30
CA GLN A 34 0.47 9.61 -12.54
C GLN A 34 -0.24 9.04 -13.77
N ALA A 35 -0.66 7.77 -13.74
CA ALA A 35 -1.32 7.14 -14.88
C ALA A 35 -2.68 7.75 -15.19
N THR A 36 -2.90 8.10 -16.46
CA THR A 36 -4.15 8.66 -16.98
C THR A 36 -5.12 7.59 -17.47
N ASP A 37 -4.60 6.47 -18.00
CA ASP A 37 -5.41 5.31 -18.36
C ASP A 37 -5.86 4.56 -17.09
N PRO A 38 -7.18 4.33 -16.89
CA PRO A 38 -7.68 3.68 -15.69
C PRO A 38 -7.17 2.24 -15.49
N LEU A 39 -6.93 1.49 -16.58
CA LEU A 39 -6.45 0.11 -16.49
C LEU A 39 -4.96 0.08 -16.15
N ALA A 40 -4.16 0.95 -16.74
CA ALA A 40 -2.74 1.11 -16.39
C ALA A 40 -2.59 1.55 -14.93
N ARG A 41 -3.38 2.53 -14.48
CA ARG A 41 -3.43 2.94 -13.06
C ARG A 41 -3.70 1.75 -12.15
N TYR A 42 -4.74 0.96 -12.46
CA TYR A 42 -5.06 -0.24 -11.68
C TYR A 42 -3.92 -1.26 -11.69
N ALA A 43 -3.30 -1.51 -12.85
CA ALA A 43 -2.20 -2.46 -12.97
C ALA A 43 -0.96 -2.03 -12.15
N PHE A 44 -0.58 -0.75 -12.20
CA PHE A 44 0.51 -0.20 -11.38
C PHE A 44 0.17 -0.28 -9.89
N ALA A 45 -1.03 0.15 -9.50
CA ALA A 45 -1.46 0.11 -8.11
C ALA A 45 -1.49 -1.33 -7.54
N ARG A 46 -2.00 -2.28 -8.33
CA ARG A 46 -2.02 -3.71 -8.00
C ARG A 46 -0.61 -4.25 -7.80
N THR A 47 0.34 -3.79 -8.61
CA THR A 47 1.75 -4.18 -8.50
C THR A 47 2.35 -3.64 -7.20
N GLY A 48 2.17 -2.34 -6.92
CA GLY A 48 2.63 -1.72 -5.68
C GLY A 48 2.04 -2.37 -4.44
N TYR A 49 0.75 -2.69 -4.46
CA TYR A 49 0.08 -3.43 -3.40
C TYR A 49 0.78 -4.76 -3.11
N HIS A 50 1.02 -5.59 -4.12
CA HIS A 50 1.67 -6.90 -3.92
C HIS A 50 3.11 -6.76 -3.46
N ARG A 51 3.89 -5.82 -4.03
CA ARG A 51 5.25 -5.53 -3.55
C ARG A 51 5.26 -5.11 -2.09
N GLY A 52 4.30 -4.29 -1.69
CA GLY A 52 4.13 -3.87 -0.30
C GLY A 52 3.79 -5.05 0.62
N LEU A 53 2.87 -5.93 0.22
CA LEU A 53 2.53 -7.11 1.02
C LEU A 53 3.70 -8.10 1.15
N ASP A 54 4.45 -8.30 0.08
CA ASP A 54 5.64 -9.18 0.10
C ASP A 54 6.71 -8.59 1.02
N LEU A 55 6.94 -7.28 0.96
CA LEU A 55 7.86 -6.57 1.84
C LEU A 55 7.44 -6.70 3.31
N LEU A 56 6.17 -6.48 3.62
CA LEU A 56 5.63 -6.65 4.98
C LEU A 56 5.81 -8.08 5.48
N ARG A 57 5.47 -9.08 4.66
CA ARG A 57 5.60 -10.50 5.02
C ARG A 57 7.06 -10.90 5.25
N GLY A 58 7.97 -10.39 4.43
CA GLY A 58 9.42 -10.55 4.59
C GLY A 58 9.92 -9.98 5.92
N ASN A 59 9.25 -8.96 6.45
CA ASN A 59 9.56 -8.31 7.73
C ASN A 59 8.65 -8.77 8.88
N GLY A 60 8.02 -9.95 8.75
CA GLY A 60 7.32 -10.62 9.84
C GLY A 60 5.82 -10.37 9.94
N TRP A 61 5.24 -9.57 9.05
CA TRP A 61 3.79 -9.33 9.01
C TRP A 61 3.02 -10.60 8.63
N LYS A 62 1.93 -10.88 9.33
CA LYS A 62 1.15 -12.13 9.18
C LYS A 62 -0.18 -11.93 8.46
N GLY A 63 -0.34 -10.82 7.75
CA GLY A 63 -1.58 -10.47 7.04
C GLY A 63 -2.55 -9.62 7.86
N TYR A 64 -2.18 -9.20 9.07
CA TYR A 64 -2.97 -8.33 9.94
C TYR A 64 -2.06 -7.63 10.96
N GLY A 65 -2.57 -6.54 11.52
CA GLY A 65 -1.92 -5.79 12.61
C GLY A 65 -1.07 -4.61 12.13
N PRO A 66 -0.48 -3.89 13.09
CA PRO A 66 -0.03 -2.51 12.89
C PRO A 66 1.14 -2.37 11.91
N VAL A 67 1.01 -1.40 11.01
CA VAL A 67 2.04 -0.92 10.08
C VAL A 67 2.05 0.62 10.18
N PRO A 68 2.77 1.19 11.16
CA PRO A 68 2.62 2.60 11.50
C PRO A 68 3.10 3.54 10.40
N TRP A 69 2.31 4.55 10.06
CA TRP A 69 2.65 5.63 9.14
C TRP A 69 3.82 6.49 9.65
N SER A 70 3.99 6.57 10.97
CA SER A 70 5.08 7.33 11.61
C SER A 70 6.47 6.81 11.25
N HIS A 71 6.58 5.56 10.81
CA HIS A 71 7.81 5.03 10.23
C HIS A 71 7.82 5.32 8.73
N GLU A 72 8.67 6.25 8.30
CA GLU A 72 8.67 6.79 6.94
C GLU A 72 8.69 5.70 5.84
N PRO A 73 9.52 4.63 5.92
CA PRO A 73 9.50 3.57 4.91
C PRO A 73 8.17 2.81 4.77
N ASN A 74 7.33 2.77 5.81
CA ASN A 74 6.01 2.14 5.72
C ASN A 74 5.05 2.96 4.83
N GLN A 75 5.29 4.26 4.64
CA GLN A 75 4.40 5.13 3.87
C GLN A 75 4.27 4.66 2.43
N GLY A 76 5.34 4.16 1.81
CA GLY A 76 5.31 3.59 0.47
C GLY A 76 4.31 2.44 0.33
N VAL A 77 4.27 1.55 1.33
CA VAL A 77 3.29 0.44 1.39
C VAL A 77 1.86 0.97 1.54
N LEU A 78 1.64 1.90 2.47
CA LEU A 78 0.31 2.44 2.75
C LEU A 78 -0.23 3.26 1.56
N LYS A 79 0.62 4.06 0.91
CA LYS A 79 0.29 4.75 -0.34
C LYS A 79 -0.09 3.75 -1.45
N ALA A 80 0.64 2.64 -1.60
CA ALA A 80 0.31 1.64 -2.61
C ALA A 80 -1.06 0.95 -2.38
N ILE A 81 -1.40 0.64 -1.12
CA ILE A 81 -2.74 0.11 -0.78
C ILE A 81 -3.83 1.14 -1.09
N ALA A 82 -3.59 2.42 -0.76
CA ALA A 82 -4.53 3.50 -1.05
C ALA A 82 -4.72 3.69 -2.56
N GLN A 83 -3.64 3.68 -3.34
CA GLN A 83 -3.72 3.77 -4.80
C GLN A 83 -4.52 2.61 -5.40
N LEU A 84 -4.40 1.39 -4.86
CA LEU A 84 -5.23 0.27 -5.33
C LEU A 84 -6.70 0.48 -5.00
N ALA A 85 -7.01 0.97 -3.80
CA ALA A 85 -8.38 1.33 -3.44
C ALA A 85 -8.97 2.36 -4.43
N LEU A 86 -8.25 3.46 -4.64
CA LEU A 86 -8.68 4.56 -5.52
C LEU A 86 -8.84 4.11 -6.97
N ALA A 87 -7.89 3.32 -7.48
CA ALA A 87 -7.95 2.76 -8.83
C ALA A 87 -9.14 1.81 -8.99
N ALA A 88 -9.36 0.91 -8.03
CA ALA A 88 -10.49 -0.02 -7.99
C ALA A 88 -11.83 0.74 -8.01
N ARG A 89 -11.97 1.78 -7.18
CA ARG A 89 -13.15 2.66 -7.19
C ARG A 89 -13.35 3.31 -8.56
N GLY A 90 -12.28 3.77 -9.19
CA GLY A 90 -12.32 4.40 -10.52
C GLY A 90 -12.83 3.50 -11.64
N ILE A 91 -12.66 2.17 -11.52
CA ILE A 91 -13.15 1.18 -12.50
C ILE A 91 -14.44 0.47 -12.06
N GLY A 92 -15.04 0.86 -10.93
CA GLY A 92 -16.27 0.26 -10.42
C GLY A 92 -16.09 -1.03 -9.61
N GLU A 93 -14.86 -1.42 -9.25
CA GLU A 93 -14.56 -2.59 -8.43
C GLU A 93 -14.67 -2.27 -6.92
N HIS A 94 -15.88 -1.94 -6.46
CA HIS A 94 -16.12 -1.46 -5.09
C HIS A 94 -15.71 -2.46 -3.99
N LYS A 95 -15.84 -3.76 -4.24
CA LYS A 95 -15.40 -4.80 -3.29
C LYS A 95 -13.91 -4.72 -3.00
N GLU A 96 -13.09 -4.36 -3.98
CA GLU A 96 -11.65 -4.21 -3.78
C GLU A 96 -11.31 -2.91 -3.04
N TYR A 97 -12.03 -1.82 -3.34
CA TYR A 97 -11.95 -0.59 -2.56
C TYR A 97 -12.22 -0.86 -1.07
N ASP A 98 -13.30 -1.57 -0.74
CA ASP A 98 -13.67 -1.87 0.66
C ASP A 98 -12.61 -2.73 1.36
N ARG A 99 -12.06 -3.74 0.68
CA ARG A 99 -10.96 -4.57 1.22
C ARG A 99 -9.70 -3.75 1.49
N CYS A 100 -9.32 -2.88 0.55
CA CYS A 100 -8.12 -2.04 0.71
C CYS A 100 -8.32 -0.99 1.80
N ARG A 101 -9.50 -0.38 1.91
CA ARG A 101 -9.84 0.56 3.00
C ARG A 101 -9.81 -0.11 4.36
N ALA A 102 -10.38 -1.32 4.47
CA ALA A 102 -10.35 -2.09 5.72
C ALA A 102 -8.90 -2.45 6.11
N LEU A 103 -8.09 -2.87 5.15
CA LEU A 103 -6.67 -3.16 5.37
C LEU A 103 -5.89 -1.91 5.83
N LEU A 104 -6.10 -0.76 5.18
CA LEU A 104 -5.47 0.51 5.61
C LEU A 104 -5.82 0.87 7.05
N SER A 105 -7.08 0.72 7.43
CA SER A 105 -7.55 1.01 8.79
C SER A 105 -6.94 0.05 9.83
N ASP A 106 -6.77 -1.24 9.50
CA ASP A 106 -6.10 -2.22 10.36
C ASP A 106 -4.58 -1.95 10.50
N CYS A 107 -3.94 -1.50 9.43
CA CYS A 107 -2.54 -1.10 9.42
C CYS A 107 -2.28 0.18 10.22
N ASP A 108 -2.95 1.27 9.85
CA ASP A 108 -2.88 2.57 10.52
C ASP A 108 -4.13 3.43 10.18
N ASN A 109 -5.05 3.49 11.14
CA ASN A 109 -6.28 4.27 10.98
C ASN A 109 -6.06 5.79 10.92
N SER A 110 -4.92 6.31 11.41
CA SER A 110 -4.69 7.77 11.51
C SER A 110 -4.60 8.46 10.14
N MET A 111 -4.19 7.72 9.11
CA MET A 111 -3.97 8.24 7.75
C MET A 111 -4.94 7.70 6.71
N THR A 112 -5.87 6.81 7.10
CA THR A 112 -6.77 6.15 6.14
C THR A 112 -7.61 7.16 5.35
N GLU A 113 -8.24 8.14 6.02
CA GLU A 113 -9.06 9.16 5.35
C GLU A 113 -8.19 10.09 4.48
N ALA A 114 -7.06 10.57 5.01
CA ALA A 114 -6.14 11.44 4.27
C ALA A 114 -5.59 10.79 2.99
N LEU A 115 -5.38 9.47 2.98
CA LEU A 115 -4.91 8.74 1.80
C LEU A 115 -6.02 8.41 0.79
N LEU A 116 -7.29 8.40 1.20
CA LEU A 116 -8.43 8.03 0.34
C LEU A 116 -9.24 9.23 -0.17
N GLY A 117 -8.96 10.43 0.34
CA GLY A 117 -9.58 11.70 -0.07
C GLY A 117 -10.68 12.14 0.86
#